data_AF-A0A8D8CV68-F1
#
_entry.id   AF-A0A8D8CV68-F1
#
_cell.length_a   1.000
_cell.length_b   1.000
_cell.length_c   1.000
_cell.angle_alpha   90.00
_cell.angle_beta   90.00
_cell.angle_gamma   90.00
#
_symmetry.space_group_name_H-M   'P 1'
#
loop_
_entity.id
_entity.type
_entity.pdbx_description
1 polymer ?
#
loop_
_entity_poly.entity_id
_entity_poly.type
_entity_poly.pdbx_seq_one_letter_code
_entity_poly.pdbx_strand_id
1 'polypeptide(L)'
;GLQTWLAIIAMHPVLGSSPMLVTFLSDKTPDHLFRMRVAFEKQVDEFSRLRTDVDLPLEDQEKLAASRDRLRKVLHSLHRLRKIFDEQAFRLEQQARDMAEVDLILQGLEVREVFGEKTFDEMSNSAQAVSKQSERYVQLQRNAINERIHVLMELLAAHNELCDRVEKGIFAEYQKALSKSLNISKIKMKSVIRGSGVSFVGLSYR
;
A
#
# COMPACT_ATOMS: atom_id res chain seq x y z
N GLY A 1 -3.39 -3.87 11.00
CA GLY A 1 -4.19 -3.83 9.78
C GLY A 1 -5.23 -2.72 9.84
N LEU A 2 -6.48 -3.02 10.20
CA LEU A 2 -7.61 -2.09 10.04
C LEU A 2 -7.45 -0.74 10.76
N GLN A 3 -7.05 -0.74 12.03
CA GLN A 3 -6.86 0.51 12.78
C GLN A 3 -5.81 1.41 12.14
N THR A 4 -4.67 0.84 11.73
CA THR A 4 -3.59 1.55 11.04
C THR A 4 -4.08 2.11 9.70
N TRP A 5 -4.82 1.33 8.94
CA TRP A 5 -5.40 1.75 7.66
C TRP A 5 -6.38 2.92 7.83
N LEU A 6 -7.30 2.82 8.80
CA LEU A 6 -8.23 3.90 9.12
C LEU A 6 -7.51 5.16 9.59
N ALA A 7 -6.44 5.02 10.38
CA ALA A 7 -5.63 6.15 10.81
C ALA A 7 -4.93 6.84 9.62
N ILE A 8 -4.33 6.06 8.70
CA ILE A 8 -3.69 6.58 7.49
C ILE A 8 -4.71 7.35 6.62
N ILE A 9 -5.90 6.77 6.40
CA ILE A 9 -6.93 7.40 5.58
C ILE A 9 -7.47 8.67 6.25
N ALA A 10 -7.69 8.65 7.56
CA ALA A 10 -8.14 9.81 8.32
C ALA A 10 -7.13 10.97 8.28
N MET A 11 -5.83 10.68 8.16
CA MET A 11 -4.77 11.69 8.03
C MET A 11 -4.59 12.22 6.59
N HIS A 12 -5.19 11.60 5.58
CA HIS A 12 -5.02 12.02 4.20
C HIS A 12 -5.76 13.34 3.93
N PRO A 13 -5.13 14.37 3.36
CA PRO A 13 -5.71 15.72 3.25
C PRO A 13 -7.00 15.79 2.43
N VAL A 14 -7.22 14.85 1.50
CA VAL A 14 -8.44 14.78 0.67
C VAL A 14 -9.45 13.77 1.22
N LEU A 15 -8.99 12.62 1.72
CA LEU A 15 -9.87 11.53 2.12
C LEU A 15 -10.37 11.71 3.56
N GLY A 16 -9.51 12.24 4.44
CA GLY A 16 -9.81 12.53 5.85
C GLY A 16 -11.00 13.47 6.02
N SER A 17 -11.13 14.45 5.12
CA SER A 17 -12.25 15.40 5.09
C SER A 17 -13.45 14.92 4.28
N SER A 18 -13.42 13.71 3.71
CA SER A 18 -14.52 13.21 2.89
C SER A 18 -15.77 13.01 3.75
N PRO A 19 -16.95 13.54 3.35
CA PRO A 19 -18.21 13.31 4.05
C PRO A 19 -18.51 11.82 4.26
N MET A 20 -18.07 10.96 3.34
CA MET A 20 -18.27 9.52 3.44
C MET A 20 -17.46 8.90 4.59
N LEU A 21 -16.18 9.28 4.72
CA LEU A 21 -15.33 8.78 5.80
C LEU A 21 -15.77 9.33 7.16
N VAL A 22 -16.11 10.63 7.23
CA VAL A 22 -16.59 11.27 8.46
C VAL A 22 -17.87 10.62 8.95
N THR A 23 -18.81 10.34 8.05
CA THR A 23 -20.05 9.62 8.38
C THR A 23 -19.74 8.20 8.83
N PHE A 24 -18.90 7.47 8.10
CA PHE A 24 -18.52 6.10 8.47
C PHE A 24 -17.88 5.98 9.86
N LEU A 25 -17.02 6.94 10.23
CA LEU A 25 -16.29 6.91 11.52
C LEU A 25 -17.09 7.48 12.70
N SER A 26 -17.96 8.46 12.45
CA SER A 26 -18.57 9.28 13.53
C SER A 26 -20.05 8.99 13.75
N ASP A 27 -20.73 8.43 12.75
CA ASP A 27 -22.17 8.27 12.76
C ASP A 27 -22.60 7.03 13.57
N LYS A 28 -23.32 7.26 14.68
CA LYS A 28 -23.91 6.21 15.53
C LYS A 28 -25.38 5.94 15.18
N THR A 29 -25.81 6.48 14.04
CA THR A 29 -27.14 6.42 13.41
C THR A 29 -27.61 4.99 13.11
N PRO A 30 -28.82 4.44 13.41
CA PRO A 30 -29.19 3.16 12.79
C PRO A 30 -29.38 3.30 11.27
N ASP A 31 -29.60 4.53 10.78
CA ASP A 31 -29.72 4.90 9.37
C ASP A 31 -28.41 5.36 8.72
N HIS A 32 -27.25 5.14 9.36
CA HIS A 32 -25.95 5.62 8.86
C HIS A 32 -25.62 5.16 7.42
N LEU A 33 -26.03 3.95 7.03
CA LEU A 33 -25.84 3.44 5.66
C LEU A 33 -26.63 4.25 4.62
N PHE A 34 -27.85 4.66 4.96
CA PHE A 34 -28.67 5.51 4.10
C PHE A 34 -28.05 6.90 3.97
N ARG A 35 -27.57 7.46 5.08
CA ARG A 35 -26.89 8.77 5.07
C ARG A 35 -25.57 8.75 4.33
N MET A 36 -24.79 7.68 4.46
CA MET A 36 -23.58 7.45 3.65
C MET A 36 -23.92 7.44 2.16
N ARG A 37 -24.98 6.72 1.77
CA ARG A 37 -25.43 6.69 0.37
C ARG A 37 -25.81 8.07 -0.15
N VAL A 38 -26.64 8.80 0.61
CA VAL A 38 -27.06 10.16 0.25
C VAL A 38 -25.86 11.12 0.16
N ALA A 39 -24.88 10.99 1.05
CA ALA A 39 -23.65 11.78 1.01
C ALA A 39 -22.82 11.48 -0.25
N PHE A 40 -22.74 10.21 -0.64
CA PHE A 40 -22.04 9.77 -1.85
C PHE A 40 -22.74 10.25 -3.13
N GLU A 41 -24.07 10.12 -3.21
CA GLU A 41 -24.86 10.58 -4.36
C GLU A 41 -24.78 12.10 -4.59
N LYS A 42 -24.55 12.87 -3.51
CA LYS A 42 -24.36 14.33 -3.59
C LYS A 42 -22.95 14.74 -4.01
N GLN A 43 -21.98 13.82 -4.01
CA GLN A 43 -20.65 14.13 -4.53
C GLN A 43 -20.69 14.14 -6.06
N VAL A 44 -20.55 15.33 -6.63
CA VAL A 44 -20.28 15.50 -8.07
C VAL A 44 -19.02 14.71 -8.40
N ASP A 45 -19.12 13.89 -9.46
CA ASP A 45 -18.01 13.11 -10.00
C ASP A 45 -16.73 13.95 -10.09
N GLU A 46 -15.64 13.40 -9.54
CA GLU A 46 -14.35 14.07 -9.43
C GLU A 46 -13.77 14.42 -10.80
N PHE A 47 -14.06 13.61 -11.83
CA PHE A 47 -13.68 13.88 -13.21
C PHE A 47 -14.49 15.00 -13.85
N SER A 48 -15.71 15.23 -13.37
CA SER A 48 -16.55 16.37 -13.79
C SER A 48 -16.07 17.70 -13.19
N ARG A 49 -15.20 17.66 -12.15
CA ARG A 49 -14.54 18.83 -11.56
C ARG A 49 -13.19 19.15 -12.19
N LEU A 50 -12.71 18.33 -13.13
CA LEU A 50 -11.50 18.65 -13.90
C LEU A 50 -11.77 19.90 -14.71
N ARG A 51 -11.28 21.01 -14.17
CA ARG A 51 -11.23 22.30 -14.81
C ARG A 51 -10.55 22.14 -16.19
N THR A 52 -11.28 22.46 -17.25
CA THR A 52 -10.77 22.42 -18.63
C THR A 52 -9.58 23.37 -18.88
N ASP A 53 -9.37 24.30 -17.95
CA ASP A 53 -8.30 25.29 -17.88
C ASP A 53 -7.09 24.86 -17.05
N VAL A 54 -7.10 23.67 -16.45
CA VAL A 54 -5.91 23.15 -15.73
C VAL A 54 -5.01 22.47 -16.73
N ASP A 55 -3.98 23.19 -17.17
CA ASP A 55 -2.78 22.56 -17.69
C ASP A 55 -2.21 21.69 -16.57
N LEU A 56 -2.35 20.36 -16.73
CA LEU A 56 -1.57 19.43 -15.94
C LEU A 56 -0.11 19.87 -16.06
N PRO A 57 0.62 20.00 -14.94
CA PRO A 57 2.04 20.26 -15.03
C PRO A 57 2.62 19.25 -16.01
N LEU A 58 3.56 19.70 -16.86
CA LEU A 58 4.55 18.81 -17.46
C LEU A 58 5.42 18.26 -16.31
N GLU A 59 4.79 17.56 -15.37
CA GLU A 59 5.46 16.80 -14.36
C GLU A 59 6.16 15.70 -15.13
N ASP A 60 7.48 15.71 -14.98
CA ASP A 60 8.39 14.86 -15.72
C ASP A 60 7.98 13.40 -15.48
N GLN A 61 7.25 12.82 -16.45
CA GLN A 61 6.69 11.48 -16.35
C GLN A 61 7.82 10.46 -16.11
N GLU A 62 9.04 10.77 -16.56
CA GLU A 62 10.23 9.97 -16.31
C GLU A 62 10.63 10.03 -14.83
N LYS A 63 10.58 11.20 -14.18
CA LYS A 63 10.81 11.31 -12.72
C LYS A 63 9.78 10.55 -11.91
N LEU A 64 8.50 10.62 -12.29
CA LEU A 64 7.44 9.87 -11.62
C LEU A 64 7.63 8.36 -11.78
N ALA A 65 7.91 7.90 -13.01
CA ALA A 65 8.23 6.50 -13.29
C ALA A 65 9.45 6.02 -12.50
N ALA A 66 10.53 6.81 -12.49
CA ALA A 66 11.74 6.51 -11.74
C ALA A 66 11.50 6.44 -10.22
N SER A 67 10.68 7.36 -9.67
CA SER A 67 10.29 7.35 -8.26
C SER A 67 9.53 6.07 -7.90
N ARG A 68 8.56 5.67 -8.73
CA ARG A 68 7.79 4.44 -8.52
C ARG A 68 8.64 3.18 -8.58
N ASP A 69 9.55 3.09 -9.54
CA ASP A 69 10.47 1.96 -9.62
C ASP A 69 11.39 1.87 -8.40
N ARG A 70 11.81 3.01 -7.85
CA ARG A 70 12.53 3.05 -6.58
C ARG A 70 11.66 2.50 -5.45
N LEU A 71 10.42 2.93 -5.32
CA LEU A 71 9.50 2.45 -4.28
C LEU A 71 9.16 0.95 -4.40
N ARG A 72 9.00 0.42 -5.63
CA ARG A 72 8.86 -1.02 -5.89
C ARG A 72 10.08 -1.81 -5.42
N LYS A 73 11.30 -1.30 -5.71
CA LYS A 73 12.57 -1.92 -5.25
C LYS A 73 12.69 -1.89 -3.73
N VAL A 74 12.27 -0.80 -3.08
CA VAL A 74 12.22 -0.70 -1.61
C VAL A 74 11.24 -1.73 -1.05
N LEU A 75 10.01 -1.81 -1.59
CA LEU A 75 9.03 -2.81 -1.17
C LEU A 75 9.58 -4.24 -1.29
N HIS A 76 10.22 -4.57 -2.41
CA HIS A 76 10.85 -5.88 -2.60
C HIS A 76 11.96 -6.14 -1.57
N SER A 77 12.77 -5.12 -1.26
CA SER A 77 13.82 -5.22 -0.24
C SER A 77 13.24 -5.46 1.15
N LEU A 78 12.11 -4.83 1.49
CA LEU A 78 11.40 -5.05 2.75
C LEU A 78 10.79 -6.45 2.84
N HIS A 79 10.21 -6.98 1.75
CA HIS A 79 9.78 -8.37 1.69
C HIS A 79 10.93 -9.34 1.96
N ARG A 80 12.08 -9.11 1.33
CA ARG A 80 13.29 -9.92 1.55
C ARG A 80 13.78 -9.82 2.98
N LEU A 81 13.79 -8.61 3.56
CA LEU A 81 14.19 -8.38 4.95
C LEU A 81 13.26 -9.13 5.91
N ARG A 82 11.94 -9.02 5.72
CA ARG A 82 10.95 -9.76 6.51
C ARG A 82 11.18 -11.27 6.43
N LYS A 83 11.40 -11.81 5.23
CA LYS A 83 11.68 -13.24 5.05
C LYS A 83 12.91 -13.69 5.85
N ILE A 84 14.02 -12.93 5.79
CA ILE A 84 15.23 -13.25 6.55
C ILE A 84 14.95 -13.27 8.05
N PHE A 85 14.17 -12.30 8.54
CA PHE A 85 13.80 -12.29 9.95
C PHE A 85 12.88 -13.43 10.36
N ASP A 86 11.89 -13.78 9.54
CA ASP A 86 11.00 -14.92 9.81
C ASP A 86 11.81 -16.23 9.89
N GLU A 87 12.76 -16.42 8.97
CA GLU A 87 13.69 -17.55 9.00
C GLU A 87 14.62 -17.53 10.22
N GLN A 88 15.09 -16.35 10.66
CA GLN A 88 15.87 -16.22 11.88
C GLN A 88 15.06 -16.57 13.12
N ALA A 89 13.82 -16.06 13.21
CA ALA A 89 12.93 -16.34 14.32
C ALA A 89 12.67 -17.85 14.43
N PHE A 90 12.38 -18.51 13.31
CA PHE A 90 12.19 -19.97 13.29
C PHE A 90 13.41 -20.74 13.81
N ARG A 91 14.63 -20.36 13.37
CA ARG A 91 15.86 -21.02 13.84
C ARG A 91 16.10 -20.81 15.34
N LEU A 92 15.82 -19.62 15.86
CA LEU A 92 15.99 -19.30 17.29
C LEU A 92 14.96 -20.00 18.16
N GLU A 93 13.72 -20.15 17.69
CA GLU A 93 12.71 -20.97 18.38
C GLU A 93 13.15 -22.43 18.45
N GLN A 94 13.71 -22.98 17.37
CA GLN A 94 14.26 -24.34 17.39
C GLN A 94 15.45 -24.44 18.36
N GLN A 95 16.38 -23.49 18.32
CA GLN A 95 17.51 -23.45 19.25
C GLN A 95 17.04 -23.40 20.71
N ALA A 96 15.99 -22.64 21.02
CA ALA A 96 15.46 -22.56 22.38
C ALA A 96 14.92 -23.92 22.87
N ARG A 97 14.25 -24.67 21.99
CA ARG A 97 13.75 -26.02 22.28
C ARG A 97 14.90 -27.00 22.48
N ASP A 98 15.87 -27.01 21.56
CA ASP A 98 17.02 -27.91 21.63
C ASP A 98 17.81 -27.67 22.93
N MET A 99 18.01 -26.41 23.33
CA MET A 99 18.70 -26.08 24.58
C MET A 99 17.88 -26.41 25.83
N ALA A 100 16.55 -26.30 25.77
CA ALA A 100 15.69 -26.75 26.87
C ALA A 100 15.74 -28.29 27.04
N GLU A 101 15.83 -29.03 25.93
CA GLU A 101 16.01 -30.49 25.96
C GLU A 101 17.39 -30.87 26.51
N VAL A 102 18.45 -30.16 26.13
CA VAL A 102 19.79 -30.34 26.72
C VAL A 102 19.73 -30.14 28.24
N ASP A 103 19.12 -29.05 28.71
CA ASP A 103 18.95 -28.80 30.14
C ASP A 103 18.21 -29.94 30.85
N LEU A 104 17.11 -30.41 30.25
CA LEU A 104 16.32 -31.53 30.79
C LEU A 104 17.15 -32.81 30.93
N ILE A 105 17.97 -33.14 29.93
CA ILE A 105 18.83 -34.33 29.94
C ILE A 105 19.90 -34.18 31.04
N LEU A 106 20.57 -33.03 31.12
CA LEU A 106 21.62 -32.78 32.11
C LEU A 106 21.09 -32.79 33.55
N GLN A 107 19.84 -32.34 33.74
CA GLN A 107 19.15 -32.38 35.03
C GLN A 107 18.51 -33.74 35.33
N GLY A 108 18.49 -34.66 34.36
CA GLY A 108 17.91 -35.99 34.49
C GLY A 108 18.64 -36.87 35.50
N LEU A 109 17.88 -37.65 36.27
CA LEU A 109 18.43 -38.53 37.31
C LEU A 109 19.47 -39.52 36.77
N GLU A 110 19.23 -40.10 35.59
CA GLU A 110 20.13 -41.06 34.95
C GLU A 110 21.55 -40.49 34.72
N VAL A 111 21.64 -39.22 34.33
CA VAL A 111 22.92 -38.54 34.10
C VAL A 111 23.55 -38.14 35.43
N ARG A 112 22.77 -37.59 36.36
CA ARG A 112 23.26 -37.09 37.64
C ARG A 112 23.72 -38.20 38.58
N GLU A 113 23.10 -39.37 38.56
CA GLU A 113 23.52 -40.54 39.35
C GLU A 113 24.88 -41.08 38.90
N VAL A 114 25.16 -41.08 37.59
CA VAL A 114 26.41 -41.60 37.03
C VAL A 114 27.57 -40.62 37.17
N PHE A 115 27.33 -39.34 36.88
CA PHE A 115 28.39 -38.33 36.78
C PHE A 115 28.50 -37.42 38.02
N GLY A 116 27.54 -37.48 38.94
CA GLY A 116 27.46 -36.63 40.13
C GLY A 116 26.55 -35.42 39.95
N GLU A 117 25.87 -35.02 41.03
CA GLU A 117 24.78 -34.03 40.98
C GLU A 117 25.14 -32.68 40.38
N LYS A 118 26.39 -32.23 40.52
CA LYS A 118 26.82 -30.86 40.15
C LYS A 118 27.70 -30.79 38.91
N THR A 119 28.03 -31.94 38.32
CA THR A 119 29.05 -32.05 37.28
C THR A 119 28.70 -31.24 36.03
N PHE A 120 27.41 -31.08 35.73
CA PHE A 120 26.91 -30.37 34.56
C PHE A 120 26.16 -29.07 34.89
N ASP A 121 26.21 -28.57 36.13
CA ASP A 121 25.44 -27.39 36.54
C ASP A 121 25.76 -26.16 35.68
N GLU A 122 27.04 -25.91 35.37
CA GLU A 122 27.46 -24.80 34.50
C GLU A 122 26.89 -24.93 33.07
N MET A 123 26.85 -26.15 32.56
CA MET A 123 26.34 -26.44 31.22
C MET A 123 24.81 -26.31 31.17
N SER A 124 24.11 -26.82 32.17
CA SER A 124 22.67 -26.65 32.37
C SER A 124 22.29 -25.17 32.48
N ASN A 125 23.00 -24.40 33.32
CA ASN A 125 22.80 -22.96 33.45
C ASN A 125 23.02 -22.23 32.11
N SER A 126 24.05 -22.62 31.35
CA SER A 126 24.33 -22.04 30.03
C SER A 126 23.23 -22.38 29.02
N ALA A 127 22.75 -23.62 28.99
CA ALA A 127 21.65 -24.07 28.13
C ALA A 127 20.36 -23.28 28.43
N GLN A 128 20.01 -23.12 29.71
CA GLN A 128 18.87 -22.30 30.13
C GLN A 128 19.02 -20.83 29.72
N ALA A 129 20.22 -20.26 29.86
CA ALA A 129 20.50 -18.88 29.48
C ALA A 129 20.33 -18.67 27.97
N VAL A 130 20.86 -19.58 27.14
CA VAL A 130 20.71 -19.54 25.68
C VAL A 130 19.23 -19.68 25.29
N SER A 131 18.52 -20.65 25.88
CA SER A 131 17.09 -20.88 25.60
C SER A 131 16.26 -19.61 25.84
N LYS A 132 16.37 -19.03 27.04
CA LYS A 132 15.68 -17.79 27.40
C LYS A 132 16.08 -16.61 26.52
N GLN A 133 17.36 -16.49 26.18
CA GLN A 133 17.85 -15.40 25.34
C GLN A 133 17.29 -15.51 23.92
N SER A 134 17.23 -16.71 23.36
CA SER A 134 16.67 -16.97 22.02
C SER A 134 15.18 -16.64 21.97
N GLU A 135 14.39 -17.06 22.96
CA GLU A 135 12.97 -16.70 23.08
C GLU A 135 12.76 -15.19 23.16
N ARG A 136 13.54 -14.51 24.01
CA ARG A 136 13.47 -13.06 24.16
C ARG A 136 13.78 -12.34 22.85
N TYR A 137 14.80 -12.79 22.14
CA TYR A 137 15.19 -12.19 20.86
C TYR A 137 14.11 -12.37 19.79
N VAL A 138 13.50 -13.55 19.71
CA VAL A 138 12.34 -13.81 18.83
C VAL A 138 11.20 -12.85 19.13
N GLN A 139 10.87 -12.63 20.41
CA GLN A 139 9.79 -11.72 20.80
C GLN A 139 10.09 -10.26 20.42
N LEU A 140 11.32 -9.80 20.66
CA LEU A 140 11.76 -8.46 20.28
C LEU A 140 11.73 -8.26 18.76
N GLN A 141 12.20 -9.25 17.99
CA GLN A 141 12.15 -9.21 16.53
C GLN A 141 10.71 -9.16 16.04
N ARG A 142 9.83 -10.05 16.53
CA ARG A 142 8.41 -10.07 16.16
C ARG A 142 7.75 -8.71 16.37
N ASN A 143 8.00 -8.06 17.50
CA ASN A 143 7.45 -6.73 17.78
C ASN A 143 7.96 -5.67 16.79
N ALA A 144 9.28 -5.59 16.59
CA ALA A 144 9.88 -4.60 15.69
C ALA A 144 9.43 -4.78 14.22
N ILE A 145 9.30 -6.03 13.76
CA ILE A 145 8.89 -6.36 12.40
C ILE A 145 7.39 -6.14 12.20
N ASN A 146 6.56 -6.62 13.13
CA ASN A 146 5.10 -6.52 13.03
C ASN A 146 4.61 -5.08 13.08
N GLU A 147 5.23 -4.21 13.88
CA GLU A 147 4.73 -2.85 14.04
C GLU A 147 5.22 -1.90 12.96
N ARG A 148 6.48 -2.02 12.52
CA ARG A 148 7.12 -1.02 11.65
C ARG A 148 7.25 -1.47 10.20
N ILE A 149 7.80 -2.66 10.00
CA ILE A 149 8.06 -3.17 8.64
C ILE A 149 6.74 -3.54 7.97
N HIS A 150 5.83 -4.19 8.69
CA HIS A 150 4.53 -4.59 8.13
C HIS A 150 3.72 -3.38 7.64
N VAL A 151 3.61 -2.33 8.45
CA VAL A 151 2.87 -1.10 8.08
C VAL A 151 3.50 -0.42 6.86
N LEU A 152 4.83 -0.33 6.82
CA LEU A 152 5.54 0.25 5.68
C LEU A 152 5.32 -0.56 4.39
N MET A 153 5.31 -1.89 4.50
CA MET A 153 5.02 -2.77 3.37
C MET A 153 3.57 -2.60 2.88
N GLU A 154 2.59 -2.54 3.78
CA GLU A 154 1.18 -2.30 3.43
C GLU A 154 1.00 -0.95 2.72
N LEU A 155 1.64 0.11 3.22
CA LEU A 155 1.57 1.45 2.63
C LEU A 155 2.20 1.50 1.22
N LEU A 156 3.39 0.91 1.06
CA LEU A 156 4.07 0.86 -0.25
C LEU A 156 3.31 -0.01 -1.26
N ALA A 157 2.69 -1.11 -0.81
CA ALA A 157 1.84 -1.93 -1.65
C ALA A 157 0.60 -1.15 -2.13
N ALA A 158 -0.10 -0.50 -1.20
CA ALA A 158 -1.26 0.35 -1.53
C ALA A 158 -0.89 1.50 -2.47
N HIS A 159 0.30 2.11 -2.29
CA HIS A 159 0.81 3.13 -3.19
C HIS A 159 1.07 2.57 -4.60
N ASN A 160 1.71 1.41 -4.72
CA ASN A 160 1.94 0.78 -6.03
C ASN A 160 0.62 0.46 -6.74
N GLU A 161 -0.37 -0.10 -6.03
CA GLU A 161 -1.69 -0.37 -6.58
C GLU A 161 -2.40 0.92 -7.03
N LEU A 162 -2.32 1.99 -6.24
CA LEU A 162 -2.89 3.29 -6.60
C LEU A 162 -2.26 3.80 -7.90
N CYS A 163 -0.93 3.79 -8.00
CA CYS A 163 -0.27 4.23 -9.21
C CYS A 163 -0.65 3.39 -10.44
N ASP A 164 -0.75 2.07 -10.29
CA ASP A 164 -1.16 1.19 -11.39
C ASP A 164 -2.61 1.46 -11.83
N ARG A 165 -3.51 1.80 -10.89
CA ARG A 165 -4.88 2.23 -11.20
C ARG A 165 -4.92 3.59 -11.91
N VAL A 166 -4.12 4.56 -11.45
CA VAL A 166 -4.03 5.88 -12.08
C VAL A 166 -3.53 5.76 -13.52
N GLU A 167 -2.54 4.91 -13.79
CA GLU A 167 -2.04 4.66 -15.15
C GLU A 167 -3.07 3.98 -16.05
N LYS A 168 -3.68 2.90 -15.57
CA LYS A 168 -4.62 2.12 -16.37
C LYS A 168 -5.97 2.83 -16.56
N GLY A 169 -6.40 3.63 -15.58
CA GLY A 169 -7.67 4.36 -15.60
C GLY A 169 -7.50 5.78 -16.12
N ILE A 170 -6.91 6.65 -15.31
CA ILE A 170 -6.90 8.10 -15.56
C ILE A 170 -6.13 8.45 -16.83
N PHE A 171 -4.92 7.92 -17.04
CA PHE A 171 -4.16 8.24 -18.24
C PHE A 171 -4.79 7.66 -19.52
N ALA A 172 -5.35 6.46 -19.46
CA ALA A 172 -6.05 5.86 -20.59
C ALA A 172 -7.32 6.65 -20.96
N GLU A 173 -8.10 7.07 -19.97
CA GLU A 173 -9.30 7.88 -20.18
C GLU A 173 -8.98 9.30 -20.62
N TYR A 174 -7.94 9.91 -20.07
CA TYR A 174 -7.45 11.23 -20.48
C TYR A 174 -6.95 11.21 -21.94
N GLN A 175 -6.15 10.21 -22.34
CA GLN A 175 -5.75 10.03 -23.74
C GLN A 175 -6.95 9.81 -24.67
N LYS A 176 -7.96 9.05 -24.22
CA LYS A 176 -9.21 8.84 -24.96
C LYS A 176 -10.03 10.13 -25.10
N ALA A 177 -10.07 10.98 -24.06
CA ALA A 177 -10.74 12.27 -24.10
C ALA A 177 -9.99 13.27 -24.99
N LEU A 178 -8.67 13.32 -24.90
CA LEU A 178 -7.80 14.18 -25.72
C LEU A 178 -7.90 13.83 -27.21
N SER A 179 -7.84 12.54 -27.55
CA SER A 179 -8.00 12.07 -28.92
C SER A 179 -9.40 12.33 -29.49
N LYS A 180 -10.46 12.21 -28.68
CA LYS A 180 -11.81 12.64 -29.06
C LYS A 180 -11.87 14.15 -29.33
N SER A 181 -11.31 14.98 -28.45
CA SER A 181 -11.24 16.44 -28.62
C SER A 181 -10.51 16.83 -29.91
N LEU A 182 -9.34 16.25 -30.18
CA LEU A 182 -8.59 16.44 -31.41
C LEU A 182 -9.38 16.02 -32.66
N ASN A 183 -10.11 14.91 -32.60
CA ASN A 183 -10.97 14.46 -33.70
C ASN A 183 -12.16 15.40 -33.93
N ILE A 184 -12.78 15.93 -32.87
CA ILE A 184 -13.84 16.93 -32.97
C ILE A 184 -13.30 18.22 -33.60
N SER A 185 -12.12 18.69 -33.20
CA SER A 185 -11.47 19.87 -33.80
C SER A 185 -11.15 19.67 -35.28
N LYS A 186 -10.67 18.47 -35.67
CA LYS A 186 -10.43 18.10 -37.08
C LYS A 186 -11.74 18.06 -37.89
N ILE A 187 -12.81 17.53 -37.32
CA ILE A 187 -14.14 17.48 -37.98
C ILE A 187 -14.72 18.88 -38.16
N LYS A 188 -14.64 19.74 -37.14
CA LYS A 188 -15.08 21.14 -37.22
C LYS A 188 -14.29 21.92 -38.27
N MET A 189 -12.95 21.80 -38.31
CA MET A 189 -12.15 22.42 -39.37
C MET A 189 -12.53 21.93 -40.77
N LYS A 190 -12.74 20.62 -40.94
CA LYS A 190 -13.18 20.04 -42.23
C LYS A 190 -14.60 20.49 -42.63
N SER A 191 -15.49 20.79 -41.69
CA SER A 191 -16.85 21.28 -42.01
C SER A 191 -16.84 22.77 -42.34
N VAL A 192 -16.00 23.56 -41.68
CA VAL A 192 -15.81 25.00 -41.99
C VAL A 192 -15.28 25.15 -43.42
N ILE A 193 -14.27 24.36 -43.81
CA ILE A 193 -13.71 24.40 -45.18
C ILE A 193 -14.75 23.98 -46.24
N ARG A 194 -15.69 23.08 -45.91
CA ARG A 194 -16.79 22.68 -46.80
C ARG A 194 -17.92 23.71 -46.86
N GLY A 195 -18.16 24.47 -45.79
CA GLY A 195 -19.17 25.52 -45.71
C GLY A 195 -18.78 26.80 -46.46
N SER A 196 -17.48 27.06 -46.65
CA SER A 196 -16.97 28.22 -47.39
C SER A 196 -17.11 28.13 -48.92
N GLY A 197 -17.67 27.02 -49.45
CA GLY A 197 -17.68 26.71 -50.89
C GLY A 197 -19.00 26.95 -51.63
N VAL A 198 -20.03 27.53 -51.01
CA VAL A 198 -21.34 27.73 -51.66
C VAL A 198 -21.85 29.15 -51.45
N SER A 199 -21.38 30.09 -52.27
CA SER A 199 -22.01 31.41 -52.49
C SER A 199 -21.52 32.01 -53.82
N PHE A 200 -21.83 31.36 -54.95
CA PHE A 200 -21.88 32.08 -56.23
C PHE A 200 -22.77 31.33 -57.23
N VAL A 201 -24.09 31.53 -57.14
CA VAL A 201 -25.00 31.31 -58.27
C VAL A 201 -25.92 32.51 -58.38
N GLY A 202 -25.64 33.32 -59.41
CA GLY A 202 -26.64 34.03 -60.20
C GLY A 202 -27.12 35.37 -59.68
N LEU A 203 -26.76 36.46 -60.39
CA LEU A 203 -27.69 37.41 -61.02
C LEU A 203 -26.90 38.57 -61.62
N SER A 204 -26.82 38.65 -62.95
CA SER A 204 -26.68 39.94 -63.63
C SER A 204 -27.48 39.93 -64.92
N TYR A 205 -28.60 40.66 -64.86
CA TYR A 205 -29.33 41.17 -66.01
C TYR A 205 -28.46 42.20 -66.76
N ARG A 206 -28.21 41.97 -68.06
CA ARG A 206 -28.44 42.94 -69.14
C ARG A 206 -28.16 42.31 -70.49
#